data_AF-E0M4B0-F1
#
_entry.id   AF-E0M4B0-F1
#
_cell.length_a   1.000
_cell.length_b   1.000
_cell.length_c   1.000
_cell.angle_alpha   90.00
_cell.angle_beta   90.00
_cell.angle_gamma   90.00
#
_symmetry.space_group_name_H-M   'P 1'
#
loop_
_entity.id
_entity.type
_entity.pdbx_description
1 polymer ?
#
loop_
_entity_poly.entity_id
_entity_poly.type
_entity_poly.pdbx_seq_one_letter_code
_entity_poly.pdbx_strand_id
1 'polypeptide(L)'
;MEQKVSSIEVADLLIRRKDYMTVAEVTKLVETEYPHLLVNTGIISNILRSFVRSPFAQCRVHPDAYPRQYRLEAMNGYIFKVRGRKDLNYDSLCVESATKRVLQKKEMEQLSVCALARQLMDMCRRGRMENAPLM
;
A
#
# COMPACT_ATOMS: atom_id res chain seq x y z
N MET A 1 -6.76 -23.82 -9.16
CA MET A 1 -6.74 -23.33 -7.77
C MET A 1 -7.54 -22.05 -7.75
N GLU A 2 -8.63 -22.00 -6.98
CA GLU A 2 -9.43 -20.78 -6.84
C GLU A 2 -8.59 -19.68 -6.18
N GLN A 3 -8.55 -18.51 -6.81
CA GLN A 3 -7.80 -17.38 -6.29
C GLN A 3 -8.66 -16.62 -5.29
N LYS A 4 -8.13 -16.46 -4.07
CA LYS A 4 -8.81 -15.71 -3.01
C LYS A 4 -8.57 -14.21 -3.19
N VAL A 5 -9.55 -13.42 -2.77
CA VAL A 5 -9.37 -11.98 -2.64
C VAL A 5 -8.20 -11.66 -1.70
N SER A 6 -7.37 -10.72 -2.12
CA SER A 6 -6.24 -10.19 -1.39
C SER A 6 -6.67 -9.08 -0.43
N SER A 7 -5.95 -8.90 0.68
CA SER A 7 -6.18 -7.76 1.57
C SER A 7 -5.94 -6.41 0.88
N ILE A 8 -5.11 -6.34 -0.17
CA ILE A 8 -4.87 -5.09 -0.90
C ILE A 8 -6.11 -4.63 -1.69
N GLU A 9 -6.81 -5.57 -2.33
CA GLU A 9 -8.03 -5.31 -3.11
C GLU A 9 -9.16 -4.84 -2.17
N VAL A 10 -9.30 -5.51 -1.02
CA VAL A 10 -10.28 -5.10 0.00
C VAL A 10 -9.95 -3.73 0.58
N ALA A 11 -8.67 -3.45 0.88
CA ALA A 11 -8.27 -2.15 1.41
C ALA A 11 -8.53 -1.01 0.43
N ASP A 12 -8.22 -1.23 -0.84
CA ASP A 12 -8.46 -0.27 -1.92
C ASP A 12 -9.94 0.10 -2.04
N LEU A 13 -10.82 -0.90 -2.07
CA LEU A 13 -12.27 -0.68 -2.12
C LEU A 13 -12.79 0.11 -0.92
N LEU A 14 -12.33 -0.22 0.29
CA LEU A 14 -12.77 0.46 1.50
C LEU A 14 -12.28 1.91 1.56
N ILE A 15 -11.03 2.18 1.16
CA ILE A 15 -10.46 3.53 1.13
C ILE A 15 -11.13 4.38 0.05
N ARG A 16 -11.45 3.81 -1.12
CA ARG A 16 -12.19 4.52 -2.17
C ARG A 16 -13.59 4.94 -1.71
N ARG A 17 -14.29 4.06 -0.98
CA ARG A 17 -15.67 4.28 -0.56
C ARG A 17 -15.82 5.18 0.66
N LYS A 18 -14.85 5.17 1.59
CA LYS A 18 -14.78 6.01 2.80
C LYS A 18 -16.00 5.91 3.73
N ASP A 19 -16.76 4.82 3.67
CA ASP A 19 -17.97 4.61 4.47
C ASP A 19 -17.77 3.54 5.55
N TYR A 20 -18.68 3.55 6.53
CA TYR A 20 -18.84 2.46 7.49
C TYR A 20 -19.57 1.30 6.83
N MET A 21 -18.95 0.12 6.84
CA MET A 21 -19.52 -1.07 6.21
C MET A 21 -19.46 -2.28 7.15
N THR A 22 -20.51 -3.08 7.14
CA THR A 22 -20.56 -4.38 7.77
C THR A 22 -19.79 -5.42 6.95
N VAL A 23 -19.40 -6.53 7.57
CA VAL A 23 -18.72 -7.65 6.88
C VAL A 23 -19.52 -8.12 5.66
N ALA A 24 -20.86 -8.16 5.76
CA ALA A 24 -21.73 -8.59 4.68
C ALA A 24 -21.73 -7.60 3.50
N GLU A 25 -21.77 -6.30 3.77
CA GLU A 25 -21.70 -5.27 2.74
C GLU A 25 -20.34 -5.27 2.04
N VAL A 26 -19.25 -5.43 2.78
CA VAL A 26 -17.90 -5.56 2.20
C VAL A 26 -17.81 -6.82 1.35
N THR A 27 -18.39 -7.93 1.80
CA THR A 27 -18.41 -9.19 1.04
C THR A 27 -19.11 -9.00 -0.31
N LYS A 28 -20.32 -8.43 -0.32
CA LYS A 28 -21.07 -8.14 -1.55
C LYS A 28 -20.33 -7.18 -2.47
N LEU A 29 -19.69 -6.15 -1.91
CA LEU A 29 -18.91 -5.18 -2.68
C LEU A 29 -17.75 -5.86 -3.42
N VAL A 30 -17.00 -6.70 -2.71
CA VAL A 30 -15.86 -7.43 -3.29
C VAL A 30 -16.33 -8.44 -4.33
N GLU A 31 -17.43 -9.15 -4.09
CA GLU A 31 -18.02 -10.08 -5.08
C GLU A 31 -18.45 -9.36 -6.36
N THR A 32 -18.95 -8.13 -6.25
CA THR A 32 -19.40 -7.33 -7.40
C THR A 32 -18.23 -6.82 -8.23
N GLU A 33 -17.17 -6.34 -7.58
CA GLU A 33 -15.98 -5.80 -8.25
C GLU A 33 -15.03 -6.90 -8.77
N TYR A 34 -14.98 -8.03 -8.07
CA TYR A 34 -14.10 -9.15 -8.40
C TYR A 34 -14.88 -10.48 -8.48
N PRO A 35 -15.77 -10.63 -9.47
CA PRO A 35 -16.63 -11.82 -9.58
C PRO A 35 -15.85 -13.11 -9.89
N HIS A 36 -14.59 -12.99 -10.33
CA HIS A 36 -13.70 -14.10 -10.64
C HIS A 36 -12.90 -14.59 -9.42
N LEU A 37 -13.02 -13.93 -8.27
CA LEU A 37 -12.28 -14.28 -7.05
C LEU A 37 -13.18 -15.00 -6.05
N LEU A 38 -12.57 -15.92 -5.30
CA LEU A 38 -13.22 -16.56 -4.17
C LEU A 38 -13.30 -15.57 -3.01
N VAL A 39 -14.52 -15.15 -2.70
CA VAL A 39 -14.86 -14.28 -1.58
C VAL A 39 -15.78 -15.05 -0.65
N ASN A 40 -15.52 -14.95 0.66
CA ASN A 40 -16.49 -15.39 1.66
C ASN A 40 -16.40 -14.50 2.90
N THR A 41 -17.44 -14.52 3.72
CA THR A 41 -17.53 -13.71 4.94
C THR A 41 -16.40 -14.00 5.93
N GLY A 42 -15.89 -15.24 5.98
CA GLY A 42 -14.76 -15.63 6.82
C GLY A 42 -13.44 -14.97 6.40
N ILE A 43 -13.15 -14.94 5.10
CA ILE A 43 -11.98 -14.28 4.50
C ILE A 43 -12.05 -12.77 4.79
N ILE A 44 -13.18 -12.14 4.49
CA ILE A 44 -13.38 -10.71 4.74
C ILE A 44 -13.27 -10.38 6.23
N SER A 45 -13.89 -11.18 7.10
CA SER A 45 -13.78 -11.01 8.56
C SER A 45 -12.33 -11.09 9.06
N ASN A 46 -11.53 -12.03 8.53
CA ASN A 46 -10.11 -12.15 8.86
C ASN A 46 -9.28 -10.95 8.38
N ILE A 47 -9.56 -10.45 7.18
CA ILE A 47 -8.90 -9.27 6.60
C ILE A 47 -9.21 -8.03 7.45
N LEU A 48 -10.49 -7.77 7.74
CA LEU A 48 -10.91 -6.63 8.55
C LEU A 48 -10.32 -6.68 9.97
N ARG A 49 -10.32 -7.86 10.60
CA ARG A 49 -9.65 -8.05 11.91
C ARG A 49 -8.14 -7.76 11.84
N SER A 50 -7.49 -8.07 10.73
CA SER A 50 -6.07 -7.77 10.54
C SER A 50 -5.82 -6.26 10.44
N PHE A 51 -6.71 -5.52 9.77
CA PHE A 51 -6.62 -4.06 9.71
C PHE A 51 -6.85 -3.41 11.07
N VAL A 52 -7.89 -3.81 11.80
CA VAL A 52 -8.18 -3.28 13.14
C VAL A 52 -7.00 -3.49 14.11
N ARG A 53 -6.28 -4.60 13.98
CA ARG A 53 -5.14 -4.92 14.86
C ARG A 53 -3.83 -4.26 14.42
N SER A 54 -3.76 -3.72 13.21
CA SER A 54 -2.51 -3.21 12.66
C SER A 54 -2.33 -1.73 13.02
N PRO A 55 -1.18 -1.33 13.59
CA PRO A 55 -0.88 0.08 13.83
C PRO A 55 -0.70 0.89 12.54
N PHE A 56 -0.49 0.20 11.41
CA PHE A 56 -0.27 0.80 10.10
C PHE A 56 -1.56 1.01 9.30
N ALA A 57 -2.69 0.53 9.81
CA ALA A 57 -4.00 0.70 9.20
C ALA A 57 -4.90 1.57 10.10
N GLN A 58 -5.36 2.71 9.58
CA GLN A 58 -6.31 3.57 10.28
C GLN A 58 -7.72 3.01 10.08
N CYS A 59 -8.02 1.93 10.79
CA CYS A 59 -9.31 1.28 10.74
C CYS A 59 -10.13 1.63 12.00
N ARG A 60 -11.28 2.27 11.80
CA ARG A 60 -12.24 2.57 12.87
C ARG A 60 -13.34 1.53 12.89
N VAL A 61 -13.70 1.09 14.09
CA VAL A 61 -14.87 0.23 14.32
C VAL A 61 -15.93 1.09 14.99
N HIS A 62 -17.16 1.04 14.48
CA HIS A 62 -18.26 1.74 15.12
C HIS A 62 -18.56 1.09 16.48
N PRO A 63 -18.47 1.81 17.61
CA PRO A 63 -18.53 1.22 18.95
C PRO A 63 -19.90 0.60 19.26
N ASP A 64 -20.98 1.21 18.79
CA ASP A 64 -22.35 0.86 19.19
C ASP A 64 -23.23 0.28 18.06
N ALA A 65 -22.62 -0.14 16.96
CA ALA A 65 -23.38 -0.73 15.85
C ALA A 65 -23.36 -2.26 15.90
N TYR A 66 -24.55 -2.87 15.88
CA TYR A 66 -24.72 -4.30 15.58
C TYR A 66 -25.57 -4.45 14.31
N PRO A 67 -25.06 -5.12 13.24
CA PRO A 67 -23.74 -5.75 13.13
C PRO A 67 -22.56 -4.76 13.16
N ARG A 68 -21.37 -5.23 13.57
CA ARG A 68 -20.16 -4.38 13.63
C ARG A 68 -19.86 -3.75 12.27
N GLN A 69 -19.64 -2.45 12.26
CA GLN A 69 -19.27 -1.68 11.08
C GLN A 69 -17.80 -1.25 11.15
N TYR A 70 -17.13 -1.30 10.01
CA TYR A 70 -15.72 -1.02 9.83
C TYR A 70 -15.56 0.09 8.80
N ARG A 71 -14.67 1.04 9.09
CA ARG A 71 -14.25 2.09 8.16
C ARG A 71 -12.73 2.10 8.07
N LEU A 72 -12.19 2.03 6.87
CA LEU A 72 -10.76 2.16 6.62
C LEU A 72 -10.50 3.55 6.05
N GLU A 73 -9.83 4.41 6.82
CA GLU A 73 -9.58 5.81 6.42
C GLU A 73 -8.32 5.93 5.56
N ALA A 74 -7.24 5.31 6.01
CA ALA A 74 -5.95 5.32 5.34
C ALA A 74 -5.10 4.13 5.78
N MET A 75 -4.07 3.82 4.99
CA MET A 75 -3.03 2.87 5.38
C MET A 75 -1.66 3.44 5.09
N ASN A 76 -0.83 3.50 6.14
CA ASN A 76 0.49 4.10 6.09
C ASN A 76 1.55 3.05 6.47
N GLY A 77 2.36 2.63 5.50
CA GLY A 77 3.42 1.63 5.73
C GLY A 77 2.90 0.20 5.93
N TYR A 78 1.65 -0.08 5.59
CA TYR A 78 1.08 -1.42 5.71
C TYR A 78 1.67 -2.37 4.64
N ILE A 79 2.34 -3.43 5.09
CA ILE A 79 2.94 -4.42 4.18
C ILE A 79 1.91 -5.50 3.83
N PHE A 80 1.41 -5.46 2.60
CA PHE A 80 0.51 -6.47 2.08
C PHE A 80 1.25 -7.77 1.75
N LYS A 81 0.83 -8.86 2.41
CA LYS A 81 1.32 -10.21 2.09
C LYS A 81 0.41 -10.84 1.04
N VAL A 82 0.79 -10.71 -0.23
CA VAL A 82 0.15 -11.41 -1.34
C VAL A 82 0.82 -12.76 -1.52
N ARG A 83 0.07 -13.86 -1.36
CA ARG A 83 0.60 -15.23 -1.56
C ARG A 83 0.06 -15.81 -2.86
N GLY A 84 0.95 -16.19 -3.78
CA GLY A 84 0.61 -17.03 -4.93
C GLY A 84 -0.17 -16.37 -6.07
N ARG A 85 -0.38 -15.05 -6.05
CA ARG A 85 -1.05 -14.30 -7.13
C ARG A 85 -0.05 -13.44 -7.91
N LYS A 86 -0.07 -13.57 -9.24
CA LYS A 86 0.81 -12.84 -10.18
C LYS A 86 0.05 -11.78 -10.98
N ASP A 87 -1.27 -11.80 -10.90
CA ASP A 87 -2.24 -11.03 -11.69
C ASP A 87 -2.66 -9.72 -11.02
N LEU A 88 -2.16 -9.42 -9.82
CA LEU A 88 -2.45 -8.18 -9.11
C LEU A 88 -1.79 -6.99 -9.82
N ASN A 89 -2.63 -6.11 -10.35
CA ASN A 89 -2.19 -4.82 -10.86
C ASN A 89 -2.03 -3.84 -9.68
N TYR A 90 -0.79 -3.63 -9.26
CA TYR A 90 -0.47 -2.73 -8.15
C TYR A 90 -0.62 -1.25 -8.53
N ASP A 91 -0.49 -0.92 -9.82
CA ASP A 91 -0.49 0.47 -10.30
C ASP A 91 -1.90 1.07 -10.36
N SER A 92 -2.94 0.23 -10.41
CA SER A 92 -4.34 0.66 -10.41
C SER A 92 -4.93 0.87 -9.01
N LEU A 93 -4.19 0.55 -7.94
CA LEU A 93 -4.69 0.59 -6.57
C LEU A 93 -4.34 1.95 -5.91
N CYS A 94 -5.32 2.55 -5.24
CA CYS A 94 -5.17 3.83 -4.53
C CYS A 94 -4.35 3.69 -3.24
N VAL A 95 -4.08 2.46 -2.79
CA VAL A 95 -3.24 2.23 -1.62
C VAL A 95 -1.79 2.18 -2.05
N GLU A 96 -0.98 3.09 -1.51
CA GLU A 96 0.48 3.00 -1.63
C GLU A 96 0.94 1.67 -1.03
N SER A 97 1.14 0.70 -1.91
CA SER A 97 1.65 -0.59 -1.51
C SER A 97 3.07 -0.37 -1.00
N ALA A 98 3.28 -0.48 0.31
CA ALA A 98 4.61 -0.71 0.88
C ALA A 98 5.08 -2.13 0.56
N THR A 99 4.92 -2.55 -0.70
CA THR A 99 5.55 -3.76 -1.20
C THR A 99 7.05 -3.53 -1.18
N LYS A 100 7.80 -4.59 -0.86
CA LYS A 100 9.26 -4.59 -0.86
C LYS A 100 9.85 -3.91 -2.11
N ARG A 101 9.22 -4.09 -3.28
CA ARG A 101 9.63 -3.48 -4.55
C ARG A 101 9.51 -1.96 -4.58
N VAL A 102 8.43 -1.39 -4.04
CA VAL A 102 8.23 0.07 -4.00
C VAL A 102 9.21 0.71 -3.01
N LEU A 103 9.44 0.06 -1.87
CA LEU A 103 10.48 0.48 -0.92
C LEU A 103 11.87 0.41 -1.55
N GLN A 104 12.21 -0.69 -2.23
CA GLN A 104 13.48 -0.84 -2.96
C GLN A 104 13.63 0.20 -4.06
N LYS A 105 12.56 0.56 -4.77
CA LYS A 105 12.60 1.61 -5.79
C LYS A 105 12.85 2.99 -5.17
N LYS A 106 12.18 3.33 -4.08
CA LYS A 106 12.43 4.59 -3.34
C LYS A 106 13.86 4.64 -2.78
N GLU A 107 14.39 3.53 -2.26
CA GLU A 107 15.78 3.44 -1.81
C GLU A 107 16.77 3.64 -2.97
N MET A 108 16.53 2.99 -4.12
CA MET A 108 17.34 3.16 -5.33
C MET A 108 17.33 4.61 -5.84
N GLU A 109 16.16 5.27 -5.83
CA GLU A 109 16.03 6.68 -6.22
C GLU A 109 16.77 7.62 -5.25
N GLN A 110 16.73 7.36 -3.95
CA GLN A 110 17.53 8.13 -2.99
C GLN A 110 19.03 7.94 -3.22
N LEU A 111 19.48 6.70 -3.46
CA LEU A 111 20.87 6.40 -3.76
C LEU A 111 21.34 7.11 -5.04
N SER A 112 20.50 7.18 -6.08
CA SER A 112 20.84 7.85 -7.33
C SER A 112 20.95 9.37 -7.16
N VAL A 113 20.05 9.99 -6.38
CA VAL A 113 20.15 11.42 -6.01
C VAL A 113 21.44 11.70 -5.23
N CYS A 114 21.77 10.86 -4.25
CA CYS A 114 23.02 11.00 -3.49
C CYS A 114 24.27 10.80 -4.38
N ALA A 115 24.19 9.97 -5.42
CA ALA A 115 25.28 9.79 -6.38
C ALA A 115 25.44 11.03 -7.28
N LEU A 116 24.33 11.59 -7.79
CA LEU A 116 24.33 12.81 -8.59
C LEU A 116 24.89 14.00 -7.79
N ALA A 117 24.46 14.16 -6.53
CA ALA A 117 24.95 15.22 -5.65
C ALA A 117 26.48 15.13 -5.45
N ARG A 118 27.02 13.91 -5.31
CA ARG A 118 28.48 13.69 -5.22
C ARG A 118 29.20 14.07 -6.52
N GLN A 119 28.67 13.66 -7.67
CA GLN A 119 29.25 14.03 -8.97
C GLN A 119 29.29 15.55 -9.17
N LEU A 120 28.22 16.26 -8.81
CA LEU A 120 28.16 17.72 -8.87
C LEU A 120 29.20 18.37 -7.94
N MET A 121 29.36 17.85 -6.73
CA MET A 121 30.39 18.34 -5.79
C MET A 121 31.80 18.11 -6.33
N ASP A 122 32.08 16.95 -6.94
CA ASP A 122 33.38 16.64 -7.54
C ASP A 122 33.67 17.50 -8.77
N MET A 123 32.66 17.80 -9.59
CA MET A 123 32.78 18.76 -10.69
C MET A 123 33.10 20.17 -10.19
N CYS A 124 32.34 20.66 -9.22
CA CYS A 124 32.59 21.97 -8.60
C CYS A 124 33.99 22.04 -7.97
N ARG A 125 34.45 20.95 -7.34
CA ARG A 125 35.79 20.88 -6.74
C ARG A 125 36.89 20.95 -7.81
N ARG A 126 36.74 20.20 -8.90
CA ARG A 126 37.69 20.21 -10.03
C ARG A 126 37.75 21.56 -10.72
N GLY A 127 36.59 22.16 -11.02
CA GLY A 127 36.54 23.50 -11.61
C GLY A 127 37.14 24.59 -10.73
N ARG A 128 37.13 24.44 -9.39
CA ARG A 128 37.86 25.34 -8.48
C ARG A 128 39.38 25.12 -8.49
N MET A 129 39.84 23.87 -8.68
CA MET A 129 41.27 23.58 -8.79
C MET A 129 41.85 24.06 -10.12
N GLU A 130 41.09 23.97 -11.21
CA GLU A 130 41.50 24.47 -12.53
C GLU A 130 41.55 26.01 -12.59
N ASN A 131 40.68 26.69 -11.83
CA ASN A 131 40.65 28.15 -11.73
C ASN A 131 41.44 28.71 -10.54
N ALA A 132 42.20 27.87 -9.82
CA ALA A 132 43.08 28.35 -8.77
C ALA A 132 44.28 29.06 -9.43
N PRO A 133 44.54 30.35 -9.15
CA PRO A 133 45.70 31.03 -9.71
C PRO A 133 46.96 30.31 -9.22
N LEU A 134 47.77 29.84 -10.16
CA LEU A 134 49.13 29.36 -9.90
C LEU A 134 49.89 30.52 -9.23
N MET A 135 50.19 30.39 -7.95
CA MET A 135 51.22 31.20 -7.30
C MET A 135 52.60 30.75 -7.77
#